data_AF-A0A268U6W4-F1
#
_entry.id   AF-A0A268U6W4-F1
#
_cell.length_a   1.000
_cell.length_b   1.000
_cell.length_c   1.000
_cell.angle_alpha   90.00
_cell.angle_beta   90.00
_cell.angle_gamma   90.00
#
_symmetry.space_group_name_H-M   'P 1'
#
loop_
_entity.id
_entity.type
_entity.pdbx_description
1 polymer ?
#
loop_
_entity_poly.entity_id
_entity_poly.type
_entity_poly.pdbx_seq_one_letter_code
_entity_poly.pdbx_strand_id
1 'polypeptide(L)'
;MKKLLLMVALISFGLVAANADPATIIKTKCQACHGANMEKSALGKSKIVNTLSSDQIKKDLLGYKAGTLNQHGLGATMWGQIKPLSDADIDALAKYIPTLKK
;
A
#
# COMPACT_ATOMS: atom_id res chain seq x y z
N MET A 1 -43.24 19.66 31.08
CA MET A 1 -42.71 21.01 30.75
C MET A 1 -41.30 21.12 31.28
N LYS A 2 -40.33 21.52 30.43
CA LYS A 2 -39.03 22.16 30.78
C LYS A 2 -38.12 21.35 31.75
N LYS A 3 -36.88 20.96 31.46
CA LYS A 3 -35.82 21.48 30.59
C LYS A 3 -34.85 20.29 30.42
N LEU A 4 -34.60 19.80 29.21
CA LEU A 4 -33.46 20.20 28.39
C LEU A 4 -32.17 20.36 29.20
N LEU A 5 -31.33 19.33 29.19
CA LEU A 5 -29.88 19.49 29.19
C LEU A 5 -29.29 18.32 28.39
N LEU A 6 -29.37 18.52 27.07
CA LEU A 6 -28.49 17.95 26.07
C LEU A 6 -27.03 18.17 26.50
N MET A 7 -26.35 17.13 26.97
CA MET A 7 -24.90 17.06 26.84
C MET A 7 -24.59 16.38 25.51
N VAL A 8 -24.65 17.19 24.45
CA VAL A 8 -23.97 16.89 23.19
C VAL A 8 -22.49 16.88 23.51
N ALA A 9 -21.96 15.70 23.83
CA ALA A 9 -20.54 15.45 23.72
C ALA A 9 -20.21 15.59 22.23
N LEU A 10 -19.72 16.77 21.85
CA LEU A 10 -18.98 16.97 20.62
C LEU A 10 -17.79 16.01 20.65
N ILE A 11 -18.00 14.80 20.14
CA ILE A 11 -16.92 14.00 19.59
C ILE A 11 -16.52 14.77 18.35
N SER A 12 -15.57 15.69 18.53
CA SER A 12 -14.81 16.30 17.47
C SER A 12 -14.35 15.20 16.53
N PHE A 13 -15.05 15.10 15.41
CA PHE A 13 -14.77 14.24 14.28
C PHE A 13 -13.47 14.73 13.65
N GLY A 14 -12.35 14.43 14.30
CA GLY A 14 -11.04 14.50 13.68
C GLY A 14 -11.04 13.40 12.63
N LEU A 15 -11.29 13.78 11.38
CA LEU A 15 -11.11 12.92 10.21
C LEU A 15 -9.61 12.64 10.07
N VAL A 16 -9.05 11.81 10.97
CA VAL A 16 -7.77 11.17 10.73
C VAL A 16 -8.04 10.28 9.53
N ALA A 17 -7.51 10.66 8.36
CA ALA A 17 -7.50 9.79 7.20
C ALA A 17 -6.75 8.52 7.63
N ALA A 18 -7.50 7.49 8.02
CA ALA A 18 -6.96 6.19 8.33
C ALA A 18 -6.35 5.65 7.04
N ASN A 19 -5.03 5.67 6.95
CA ASN A 19 -4.29 4.95 5.94
C ASN A 19 -4.61 3.46 6.05
N ALA A 20 -4.67 2.78 4.91
CA ALA A 20 -4.99 1.37 4.91
C ALA A 20 -3.81 0.59 5.49
N ASP A 21 -4.08 -0.38 6.36
CA ASP A 21 -3.06 -1.27 6.91
C ASP A 21 -2.29 -1.97 5.75
N PRO A 22 -0.95 -1.90 5.72
CA PRO A 22 -0.14 -2.45 4.62
C PRO A 22 -0.35 -3.95 4.42
N ALA A 23 -0.65 -4.73 5.46
CA ALA A 23 -0.96 -6.15 5.31
C ALA A 23 -2.28 -6.36 4.55
N THR A 24 -3.29 -5.53 4.84
CA THR A 24 -4.57 -5.51 4.13
C THR A 24 -4.40 -5.10 2.65
N ILE A 25 -3.55 -4.11 2.36
CA ILE A 25 -3.24 -3.72 0.98
C ILE A 25 -2.58 -4.89 0.23
N ILE A 26 -1.57 -5.55 0.83
CA ILE A 26 -0.91 -6.71 0.22
C ILE A 26 -1.93 -7.80 -0.11
N LYS A 27 -2.78 -8.17 0.85
CA LYS A 27 -3.79 -9.22 0.67
C LYS A 27 -4.73 -8.93 -0.49
N THR A 28 -5.13 -7.68 -0.67
CA THR A 28 -6.17 -7.28 -1.63
C THR A 28 -5.64 -6.86 -3.00
N LYS A 29 -4.39 -6.38 -3.09
CA LYS A 29 -3.81 -5.82 -4.33
C LYS A 29 -2.58 -6.55 -4.85
N CYS A 30 -1.76 -7.13 -3.96
CA CYS A 30 -0.40 -7.58 -4.32
C CYS A 30 -0.27 -9.10 -4.34
N GLN A 31 -0.91 -9.77 -3.37
CA GLN A 31 -0.71 -11.19 -3.05
C GLN A 31 -0.98 -12.13 -4.23
N ALA A 32 -1.98 -11.81 -5.06
CA ALA A 32 -2.36 -12.65 -6.19
C ALA A 32 -1.19 -12.91 -7.16
N CYS A 33 -0.28 -11.96 -7.32
CA CYS A 33 0.88 -12.09 -8.19
C CYS A 33 2.20 -12.26 -7.42
N HIS A 34 2.36 -11.60 -6.27
CA HIS A 34 3.62 -11.56 -5.53
C HIS A 34 3.71 -12.57 -4.38
N GLY A 35 2.63 -13.26 -4.03
CA GLY A 35 2.58 -14.11 -2.83
C GLY A 35 2.25 -13.31 -1.57
N ALA A 36 1.85 -14.02 -0.51
CA ALA A 36 1.37 -13.38 0.72
C ALA A 36 2.48 -12.66 1.49
N ASN A 37 3.73 -13.11 1.31
CA ASN A 37 4.92 -12.52 1.90
C ASN A 37 5.75 -11.75 0.87
N MET A 38 5.19 -11.46 -0.32
CA MET A 38 5.90 -10.83 -1.44
C MET A 38 7.15 -11.61 -1.89
N GLU A 39 7.08 -12.94 -1.75
CA GLU A 39 8.17 -13.91 -1.94
C GLU A 39 8.26 -14.47 -3.37
N LYS A 40 7.28 -14.15 -4.23
CA LYS A 40 7.23 -14.66 -5.61
C LYS A 40 7.71 -13.63 -6.61
N SER A 41 8.36 -14.14 -7.66
CA SER A 41 8.48 -13.40 -8.91
C SER A 41 7.11 -13.33 -9.56
N ALA A 42 6.52 -12.13 -9.59
CA ALA A 42 5.21 -11.92 -10.19
C ALA A 42 5.25 -12.30 -11.67
N LEU A 43 4.34 -13.21 -12.05
CA LEU A 43 4.22 -13.77 -13.39
C LEU A 43 5.54 -14.37 -13.92
N GLY A 44 6.46 -14.77 -13.04
CA GLY A 44 7.78 -15.30 -13.39
C GLY A 44 8.75 -14.26 -13.98
N LYS A 45 8.45 -12.96 -13.86
CA LYS A 45 9.26 -11.88 -14.47
C LYS A 45 9.78 -10.86 -13.46
N SER A 46 9.01 -10.51 -12.44
CA SER A 46 9.43 -9.46 -11.49
C SER A 46 10.58 -9.92 -10.60
N LYS A 47 11.29 -8.97 -9.99
CA LYS A 47 12.10 -9.27 -8.80
C LYS A 47 11.22 -9.80 -7.66
N ILE A 48 11.82 -10.54 -6.73
CA ILE A 48 11.20 -10.92 -5.46
C ILE A 48 11.22 -9.69 -4.55
N VAL A 49 10.06 -9.09 -4.31
CA VAL A 49 9.98 -7.73 -3.76
C VAL A 49 10.38 -7.68 -2.28
N ASN A 50 10.11 -8.73 -1.50
CA ASN A 50 10.54 -8.78 -0.08
C ASN A 50 12.05 -8.85 0.14
N THR A 51 12.85 -9.01 -0.92
CA THR A 51 14.32 -8.98 -0.83
C THR A 51 14.92 -7.60 -1.12
N LEU A 52 14.09 -6.64 -1.53
CA LEU A 52 14.50 -5.27 -1.84
C LEU A 52 14.54 -4.42 -0.56
N SER A 53 15.34 -3.35 -0.57
CA SER A 53 15.32 -2.36 0.52
C SER A 53 14.04 -1.52 0.50
N SER A 54 13.66 -0.97 1.65
CA SER A 54 12.51 -0.07 1.74
C SER A 54 12.60 1.11 0.77
N ASP A 55 13.78 1.73 0.63
CA ASP A 55 13.98 2.84 -0.29
C ASP A 55 13.76 2.45 -1.75
N GLN A 56 14.24 1.26 -2.14
CA GLN A 56 14.06 0.75 -3.50
C GLN A 56 12.58 0.45 -3.77
N ILE A 57 11.87 -0.17 -2.82
CA ILE A 57 10.44 -0.45 -2.95
C ILE A 57 9.66 0.86 -3.06
N LYS A 58 9.94 1.83 -2.20
CA LYS A 58 9.29 3.16 -2.25
C LYS A 58 9.49 3.83 -3.59
N LYS A 59 10.73 3.87 -4.08
CA LYS A 59 11.07 4.45 -5.38
C LYS A 59 10.32 3.76 -6.52
N ASP A 60 10.29 2.42 -6.52
CA ASP A 60 9.62 1.67 -7.57
C ASP A 60 8.10 1.89 -7.54
N LEU A 61 7.48 1.84 -6.36
CA LEU A 61 6.05 2.12 -6.19
C LEU A 61 5.68 3.55 -6.66
N LEU A 62 6.48 4.55 -6.32
CA LEU A 62 6.27 5.92 -6.81
C LEU A 62 6.43 6.01 -8.35
N GLY A 63 7.41 5.31 -8.91
CA GLY A 63 7.59 5.23 -10.36
C GLY A 63 6.41 4.56 -11.07
N TYR A 64 5.85 3.50 -10.47
CA TYR A 64 4.62 2.88 -10.97
C TYR A 64 3.40 3.78 -10.82
N LYS A 65 3.27 4.51 -9.69
CA LYS A 65 2.19 5.48 -9.51
C LYS A 65 2.23 6.61 -10.54
N ALA A 66 3.43 7.08 -10.86
CA ALA A 66 3.66 8.10 -11.87
C ALA A 66 3.52 7.60 -13.32
N GLY A 67 3.39 6.29 -13.53
CA GLY A 67 3.32 5.70 -14.88
C GLY A 67 4.64 5.74 -15.66
N THR A 68 5.76 5.99 -14.99
CA THR A 68 7.08 6.15 -15.64
C THR A 68 7.91 4.87 -15.59
N LEU A 69 7.63 3.98 -14.64
CA LEU A 69 8.39 2.74 -14.45
C LEU A 69 7.75 1.56 -15.20
N ASN A 70 8.54 0.88 -16.03
CA ASN A 70 8.13 -0.33 -16.73
C ASN A 70 9.16 -1.45 -16.59
N GLN A 71 9.37 -1.96 -15.37
CA GLN A 71 10.27 -3.09 -15.17
C GLN A 71 9.68 -4.36 -15.78
N HIS A 72 10.51 -5.11 -16.49
CA HIS A 72 10.18 -6.42 -17.05
C HIS A 72 8.93 -6.45 -17.97
N GLY A 73 8.52 -5.31 -18.52
CA GLY A 73 7.33 -5.17 -19.37
C GLY A 73 6.00 -5.26 -18.62
N LEU A 74 6.00 -5.16 -17.28
CA LEU A 74 4.82 -5.26 -16.42
C LEU A 74 4.36 -3.92 -15.84
N GLY A 75 4.91 -2.79 -16.32
CA GLY A 75 4.60 -1.45 -15.83
C GLY A 75 3.11 -1.14 -15.86
N ALA A 76 2.45 -1.31 -17.00
CA ALA A 76 1.03 -1.01 -17.16
C ALA A 76 0.13 -1.77 -16.16
N THR A 77 0.44 -3.03 -15.90
CA THR A 77 -0.25 -3.84 -14.88
C THR A 77 -0.07 -3.24 -13.50
N MET A 78 1.16 -2.87 -13.13
CA MET A 78 1.46 -2.27 -11.83
C MET A 78 0.89 -0.87 -11.66
N TRP A 79 0.85 -0.05 -12.72
CA TRP A 79 0.27 1.30 -12.66
C TRP A 79 -1.18 1.26 -12.18
N GLY A 80 -1.99 0.33 -12.70
CA GLY A 80 -3.37 0.14 -12.28
C GLY A 80 -3.52 -0.27 -10.81
N GLN A 81 -2.59 -1.07 -10.28
CA GLN A 81 -2.63 -1.50 -8.88
C GLN A 81 -2.21 -0.40 -7.91
N ILE A 82 -1.26 0.45 -8.31
CA ILE A 82 -0.67 1.46 -7.42
C ILE A 82 -1.38 2.82 -7.52
N LYS A 83 -2.02 3.16 -8.64
CA LYS A 83 -2.75 4.43 -8.83
C LYS A 83 -3.71 4.82 -7.69
N PRO A 84 -4.50 3.91 -7.07
CA PRO A 84 -5.41 4.28 -5.99
C PRO A 84 -4.73 4.46 -4.62
N LEU A 85 -3.44 4.13 -4.47
CA LEU A 85 -2.75 4.21 -3.19
C LEU A 85 -2.26 5.63 -2.90
N SER A 86 -2.38 6.08 -1.66
CA SER A 86 -1.78 7.33 -1.20
C SER A 86 -0.26 7.21 -1.05
N ASP A 87 0.44 8.34 -0.93
CA ASP A 87 1.90 8.32 -0.69
C ASP A 87 2.22 7.75 0.70
N ALA A 88 1.30 7.91 1.66
CA ALA A 88 1.40 7.30 2.98
C ALA A 88 1.26 5.77 2.92
N ASP A 89 0.34 5.25 2.10
CA ASP A 89 0.21 3.80 1.87
C ASP A 89 1.48 3.24 1.21
N ILE A 90 2.05 3.95 0.24
CA ILE A 90 3.30 3.57 -0.42
C ILE A 90 4.45 3.54 0.61
N ASP A 91 4.56 4.54 1.46
CA ASP A 91 5.58 4.59 2.51
C ASP A 91 5.42 3.45 3.54
N ALA A 92 4.18 3.15 3.94
CA ALA A 92 3.86 2.03 4.83
C ALA A 92 4.22 0.68 4.19
N LEU A 93 3.84 0.46 2.93
CA LEU A 93 4.20 -0.74 2.17
C LEU A 93 5.71 -0.91 2.03
N ALA A 94 6.42 0.16 1.68
CA ALA A 94 7.87 0.14 1.52
C ALA A 94 8.60 -0.28 2.80
N LYS A 95 8.11 0.15 3.96
CA LYS A 95 8.66 -0.25 5.27
C LYS A 95 8.26 -1.68 5.65
N TYR A 96 7.04 -2.09 5.34
CA TYR A 96 6.49 -3.38 5.76
C TYR A 96 6.96 -4.57 4.92
N ILE A 97 7.03 -4.44 3.59
CA ILE A 97 7.33 -5.57 2.69
C ILE A 97 8.66 -6.29 3.02
N PRO A 98 9.78 -5.59 3.31
CA PRO A 98 11.04 -6.26 3.65
C PRO A 98 10.96 -7.10 4.93
N THR A 99 10.07 -6.75 5.88
CA THR A 99 9.91 -7.49 7.13
C THR A 99 9.19 -8.83 6.94
N LEU A 100 8.65 -9.09 5.75
CA LEU A 100 7.95 -10.33 5.41
C LEU A 100 8.89 -11.45 4.94
N LYS A 101 10.16 -11.14 4.67
CA LYS A 101 11.16 -12.13 4.28
C LYS A 101 11.40 -13.12 5.43
N LYS A 102 11.27 -14.41 5.14
CA LYS A 102 11.58 -15.52 6.04
C LYS A 102 12.83 -16.24 5.58
#